data_AF-A0A9W9ZRJ5-F1
#
_entry.id   AF-A0A9W9ZRJ5-F1
#
_cell.length_a   1.000
_cell.length_b   1.000
_cell.length_c   1.000
_cell.angle_alpha   90.00
_cell.angle_beta   90.00
_cell.angle_gamma   90.00
#
_symmetry.space_group_name_H-M   'P 1'
#
loop_
_entity.id
_entity.type
_entity.pdbx_description
1 polymer ?
#
loop_
_entity_poly.entity_id
_entity_poly.type
_entity_poly.pdbx_seq_one_letter_code
_entity_poly.pdbx_strand_id
1 'polypeptide(L)'
;MKILLLLGVTLTVGLVLANAQEPPTPTSKHPHKQCLDEWNTCAEETGDFGCLPKYYECLNVYTRKCRKLYRNQACYEILGKDECWKKLRVCYGHPSEE
;
A
#
# COMPACT_ATOMS: atom_id res chain seq x y z
N MET A 1 -18.26 38.97 -56.09
CA MET A 1 -18.17 37.72 -55.30
C MET A 1 -18.76 37.99 -53.92
N LYS A 2 -19.59 37.05 -53.45
CA LYS A 2 -20.47 37.07 -52.25
C LYS A 2 -19.69 37.36 -50.95
N ILE A 3 -20.08 38.40 -50.19
CA ILE A 3 -20.95 38.39 -48.99
C ILE A 3 -20.30 37.76 -47.73
N LEU A 4 -19.80 38.68 -46.91
CA LEU A 4 -19.82 38.76 -45.43
C LEU A 4 -20.87 37.90 -44.69
N LEU A 5 -20.45 37.13 -43.67
CA LEU A 5 -20.83 37.29 -42.23
C LEU A 5 -20.56 36.01 -41.41
N LEU A 6 -19.71 36.20 -40.39
CA LEU A 6 -19.84 35.74 -38.99
C LEU A 6 -20.43 34.35 -38.71
N LEU A 7 -19.67 33.52 -37.98
CA LEU A 7 -19.97 33.04 -36.61
C LEU A 7 -19.12 31.81 -36.31
N GLY A 8 -18.64 31.69 -35.07
CA GLY A 8 -18.22 30.41 -34.51
C GLY A 8 -16.76 30.34 -34.03
N VAL A 9 -16.45 31.14 -33.01
CA VAL A 9 -15.75 30.70 -31.79
C VAL A 9 -14.66 29.64 -32.00
N THR A 10 -13.42 30.12 -31.91
CA THR A 10 -12.20 29.35 -31.67
C THR A 10 -12.41 28.30 -30.57
N LEU A 11 -12.59 27.03 -30.96
CA LEU A 11 -12.64 25.91 -30.04
C LEU A 11 -11.19 25.51 -29.67
N THR A 12 -10.55 26.37 -28.88
CA THR A 12 -9.40 25.97 -28.07
C THR A 12 -9.92 25.09 -26.93
N VAL A 13 -10.18 23.83 -27.21
CA VAL A 13 -10.17 22.81 -26.16
C VAL A 13 -8.80 22.19 -26.22
N GLY A 14 -7.88 22.84 -25.50
CA GLY A 14 -6.68 22.17 -25.04
C GLY A 14 -7.15 20.90 -24.35
N LEU A 15 -6.78 19.75 -24.94
CA LEU A 15 -6.99 18.46 -24.32
C LEU A 15 -6.05 18.44 -23.11
N VAL A 16 -6.62 18.90 -22.00
CA VAL A 16 -6.08 18.81 -20.66
C VAL A 16 -5.56 17.41 -20.47
N LEU A 17 -4.31 17.35 -20.01
CA LEU A 17 -3.61 16.15 -19.61
C LEU A 17 -4.59 15.16 -18.99
N ALA A 18 -4.70 13.97 -19.57
CA ALA A 18 -5.15 12.80 -18.83
C ALA A 18 -4.05 12.43 -17.82
N ASN A 19 -3.79 13.32 -16.86
CA ASN A 19 -3.32 12.95 -15.54
C ASN A 19 -4.56 12.40 -14.82
N ALA A 20 -4.95 11.18 -15.18
CA ALA A 20 -5.61 10.32 -14.22
C ALA A 20 -4.52 9.93 -13.21
N GLN A 21 -4.18 10.86 -12.31
CA GLN A 21 -3.66 10.47 -11.01
C GLN A 21 -4.74 9.56 -10.43
N GLU A 22 -4.46 8.26 -10.44
CA GLU A 22 -5.22 7.32 -9.66
C GLU A 22 -5.40 7.93 -8.26
N PRO A 23 -6.64 8.00 -7.75
CA PRO A 23 -6.87 8.53 -6.42
C PRO A 23 -6.00 7.73 -5.45
N PRO A 24 -5.27 8.37 -4.51
CA PRO A 24 -4.49 7.63 -3.54
C PRO A 24 -5.47 6.79 -2.74
N THR A 25 -5.52 5.49 -3.00
CA THR A 25 -6.21 4.55 -2.14
C THR A 25 -5.15 3.79 -1.37
N PRO A 26 -4.61 4.35 -0.27
CA PRO A 26 -3.88 3.55 0.69
C PRO A 26 -4.90 2.77 1.51
N THR A 27 -5.62 1.83 0.90
CA THR A 27 -5.73 0.54 1.58
C THR A 27 -4.34 -0.05 1.48
N SER A 28 -3.43 0.48 2.31
CA SER A 28 -2.19 -0.19 2.66
C SER A 28 -2.65 -1.51 3.26
N LYS A 29 -2.81 -2.53 2.39
CA LYS A 29 -3.14 -3.89 2.80
C LYS A 29 -2.24 -4.18 3.98
N HIS A 30 -2.82 -4.70 5.06
CA HIS A 30 -2.07 -5.00 6.28
C HIS A 30 -0.72 -5.62 5.89
N PRO A 31 0.43 -5.17 6.42
CA PRO A 31 1.74 -5.58 5.92
C PRO A 31 1.94 -7.10 5.83
N HIS A 32 1.24 -7.87 6.66
CA HIS A 32 1.16 -9.33 6.56
C HIS A 32 0.43 -9.83 5.30
N LYS A 33 -0.70 -9.22 4.95
CA LYS A 33 -1.49 -9.59 3.76
C LYS A 33 -0.72 -9.31 2.49
N GLN A 34 -0.06 -8.15 2.41
CA GLN A 34 0.83 -7.87 1.28
C GLN A 34 1.90 -8.97 1.15
N CYS A 35 2.42 -9.43 2.28
CA CYS A 35 3.42 -10.48 2.29
C CYS A 35 2.88 -11.86 1.85
N LEU A 36 1.68 -12.23 2.31
CA LEU A 36 1.01 -13.46 1.90
C LEU A 36 0.68 -13.46 0.41
N ASP A 37 0.23 -12.32 -0.14
CA ASP A 37 -0.08 -12.18 -1.57
C ASP A 37 1.18 -12.47 -2.42
N GLU A 38 2.33 -11.87 -2.08
CA GLU A 38 3.62 -12.10 -2.77
C GLU A 38 4.08 -13.56 -2.72
N TRP A 39 3.87 -14.24 -1.59
CA TRP A 39 4.15 -15.67 -1.44
C TRP A 39 3.25 -16.53 -2.33
N ASN A 40 1.94 -16.30 -2.30
CA ASN A 40 0.96 -17.10 -3.04
C ASN A 40 1.21 -17.02 -4.56
N THR A 41 1.48 -15.82 -5.09
CA THR A 41 1.86 -15.65 -6.51
C THR A 41 3.10 -16.49 -6.86
N CYS A 42 4.12 -16.48 -6.01
CA CYS A 42 5.35 -17.23 -6.29
C CYS A 42 5.14 -18.76 -6.21
N ALA A 43 4.31 -19.21 -5.26
CA ALA A 43 3.93 -20.61 -5.12
C ALA A 43 3.11 -21.11 -6.33
N GLU A 44 2.20 -20.29 -6.85
CA GLU A 44 1.41 -20.59 -8.06
C GLU A 44 2.29 -20.71 -9.32
N GLU A 45 3.35 -19.91 -9.44
CA GLU A 45 4.25 -19.91 -10.61
C GLU A 45 5.29 -21.03 -10.59
N THR A 46 5.83 -21.39 -9.42
CA THR A 46 7.00 -22.28 -9.31
C THR A 46 6.71 -23.65 -8.68
N GLY A 47 5.54 -23.85 -8.07
CA GLY A 47 5.04 -25.18 -7.71
C GLY A 47 5.71 -25.91 -6.54
N ASP A 48 6.38 -25.21 -5.60
CA ASP A 48 6.43 -25.52 -4.15
C ASP A 48 7.67 -24.91 -3.44
N PHE A 49 8.88 -25.25 -3.90
CA PHE A 49 10.10 -25.04 -3.10
C PHE A 49 10.96 -23.87 -3.58
N GLY A 50 10.79 -23.44 -4.84
CA GLY A 50 11.53 -22.29 -5.40
C GLY A 50 11.20 -20.96 -4.73
N CYS A 51 10.02 -20.87 -4.11
CA CYS A 51 9.47 -19.68 -3.49
C CYS A 51 9.83 -19.53 -1.99
N LEU A 52 10.35 -20.57 -1.32
CA LEU A 52 10.72 -20.53 0.11
C LEU A 52 11.67 -19.35 0.45
N PRO A 53 12.72 -19.05 -0.34
CA PRO A 53 13.55 -17.89 -0.08
C PRO A 53 12.76 -16.58 -0.07
N LYS A 54 11.78 -16.44 -0.99
CA LYS A 54 10.91 -15.26 -1.09
C LYS A 54 9.95 -15.15 0.09
N TYR A 55 9.41 -16.27 0.55
CA TYR A 55 8.62 -16.33 1.79
C TYR A 55 9.39 -15.74 2.98
N TYR A 56 10.62 -16.19 3.21
CA TYR A 56 11.43 -15.71 4.33
C TYR A 56 11.88 -14.26 4.16
N GLU A 57 12.23 -13.84 2.95
CA GLU A 57 12.53 -12.44 2.63
C GLU A 57 11.36 -11.54 3.04
N CYS A 58 10.16 -11.95 2.63
CA CYS A 58 8.92 -11.26 2.89
C CYS A 58 8.59 -11.18 4.40
N LEU A 59 8.64 -12.32 5.11
CA LEU A 59 8.40 -12.39 6.55
C LEU A 59 9.36 -11.48 7.33
N ASN A 60 10.63 -11.42 6.90
CA ASN A 60 11.65 -10.58 7.50
C ASN A 60 11.39 -9.08 7.27
N VAL A 61 10.94 -8.68 6.09
CA VAL A 61 10.56 -7.28 5.80
C VAL A 61 9.35 -6.88 6.63
N TYR A 62 8.32 -7.72 6.65
CA TYR A 62 7.11 -7.52 7.46
C TYR A 62 7.43 -7.36 8.95
N THR A 63 8.21 -8.29 9.52
CA THR A 63 8.60 -8.25 10.93
C THR A 63 9.37 -6.97 11.27
N ARG A 64 10.26 -6.52 10.38
CA ARG A 64 10.99 -5.26 10.53
C ARG A 64 10.08 -4.04 10.54
N LYS A 65 9.09 -3.98 9.64
CA LYS A 65 8.09 -2.90 9.60
C LYS A 65 7.33 -2.80 10.92
N CYS A 66 6.78 -3.91 11.44
CA CYS A 66 6.04 -3.91 12.71
C CYS A 66 6.89 -3.46 13.89
N ARG A 67 8.14 -3.94 14.00
CA ARG A 67 9.07 -3.51 15.06
C ARG A 67 9.41 -2.02 14.94
N LYS A 68 9.63 -1.53 13.72
CA LYS A 68 9.93 -0.10 13.50
C LYS A 68 8.77 0.80 13.90
N LEU A 69 7.52 0.36 13.74
CA LEU A 69 6.34 1.15 14.10
C LEU A 69 6.03 1.13 15.60
N TYR A 70 6.11 -0.04 16.24
CA TYR A 70 5.56 -0.23 17.59
C TYR A 70 6.59 -0.61 18.65
N ARG A 71 7.78 -1.06 18.26
CA ARG A 71 8.87 -1.41 19.17
C ARG A 71 9.98 -0.37 19.11
N ASN A 72 9.62 0.89 19.29
CA ASN A 72 10.54 2.02 19.32
C ASN A 72 10.18 2.98 20.46
N GLN A 73 11.13 3.86 20.79
CA GLN A 73 11.00 4.83 21.88
C GLN A 73 9.84 5.82 21.66
N ALA A 74 9.67 6.33 20.44
CA ALA A 74 8.60 7.28 20.11
C ALA A 74 7.21 6.70 20.36
N CYS A 75 7.00 5.41 20.05
CA CYS A 75 5.74 4.74 20.37
C CYS A 75 5.50 4.76 21.90
N TYR A 76 6.50 4.35 22.68
CA TYR A 76 6.36 4.28 24.14
C TYR A 76 6.11 5.65 24.77
N GLU A 77 6.70 6.71 24.22
CA GLU A 77 6.50 8.08 24.69
C GLU A 77 5.10 8.62 24.35
N ILE A 78 4.53 8.24 23.19
CA ILE A 78 3.23 8.74 22.73
C ILE A 78 2.06 7.95 23.34
N LEU A 79 2.17 6.61 23.40
CA LEU A 79 1.06 5.71 23.72
C LEU A 79 1.26 4.94 25.03
N GLY A 80 2.47 4.93 25.58
CA GLY A 80 2.83 4.03 26.66
C GLY A 80 3.21 2.63 26.17
N LYS A 81 3.95 1.91 27.02
CA LYS A 81 4.53 0.61 26.69
C LYS A 81 3.46 -0.44 26.33
N ASP A 82 2.38 -0.51 27.11
CA ASP A 82 1.37 -1.57 26.96
C ASP A 82 0.57 -1.43 25.66
N GLU A 83 0.18 -0.21 25.30
CA GLU A 83 -0.55 0.06 24.06
C GLU A 83 0.32 -0.20 22.83
N CYS A 84 1.62 0.15 22.88
CA CYS A 84 2.57 -0.21 21.83
C CYS A 84 2.72 -1.73 21.67
N TRP A 85 2.76 -2.47 22.77
CA TRP A 85 2.77 -3.94 22.71
C TRP A 85 1.46 -4.52 22.15
N LYS A 86 0.30 -3.94 22.49
CA LYS A 86 -0.99 -4.31 21.89
C LYS A 86 -0.96 -4.09 20.38
N LYS A 87 -0.55 -2.91 19.93
CA LYS A 87 -0.43 -2.59 18.50
C LYS A 87 0.61 -3.44 17.79
N LEU A 88 1.72 -3.80 18.44
CA LEU A 88 2.72 -4.72 17.88
C LEU A 88 2.13 -6.12 17.67
N ARG A 89 1.37 -6.64 18.64
CA ARG A 89 0.67 -7.94 18.50
C ARG A 89 -0.33 -7.89 17.35
N VAL A 90 -1.16 -6.87 17.28
CA VAL A 90 -2.09 -6.68 16.15
C VAL A 90 -1.33 -6.59 14.83
N CYS A 91 -0.21 -5.86 14.80
CA CYS A 91 0.64 -5.77 13.60
C CYS A 91 1.18 -7.13 13.18
N TYR A 92 1.46 -8.04 14.11
CA TYR A 92 1.84 -9.44 13.85
C TYR A 92 0.68 -10.34 13.42
N GLY A 93 -0.54 -9.80 13.28
CA GLY A 93 -1.72 -10.55 12.85
C GLY A 93 -2.48 -11.21 14.01
N HIS A 94 -2.15 -10.91 15.27
CA HIS A 94 -2.98 -11.34 16.38
C HIS A 94 -4.31 -10.56 16.39
N PRO A 95 -5.44 -11.19 16.73
CA PRO A 95 -6.71 -10.49 16.85
C PRO A 95 -6.60 -9.35 17.87
N SER A 96 -7.20 -8.21 17.57
CA SER A 96 -7.37 -7.15 18.56
C SER A 96 -8.41 -7.61 19.57
N GLU A 97 -7.98 -7.84 20.81
CA GLU A 97 -8.90 -7.95 21.94
C GLU A 97 -9.47 -6.54 22.19
N GLU A 98 -10.65 -6.28 21.61
CA GLU A 98 -11.51 -5.13 21.94
C GLU A 98 -12.39 -5.45 23.15
#